data_AF-B3PJ73-F1
#
_entry.id   AF-B3PJ73-F1
#
_cell.length_a   1.000
_cell.length_b   1.000
_cell.length_c   1.000
_cell.angle_alpha   90.00
_cell.angle_beta   90.00
_cell.angle_gamma   90.00
#
_symmetry.space_group_name_H-M   'P 1'
#
loop_
_entity.id
_entity.type
_entity.pdbx_description
1 polymer ?
#
loop_
_entity_poly.entity_id
_entity_poly.type
_entity_poly.pdbx_seq_one_letter_code
_entity_poly.pdbx_strand_id
1 'polypeptide(L)'
;MNISVSHSALLAMVLILSACTTPVAPLDETRLPQVAEKILQETLYYNSLFTQCARLGGDNELEALEKQQDWLASNWQLAAAADNLYSQQHANYTFNYKTQKLVPAALLLNQKTRQRAQDELSLEKRTLSNQQKTCSFRLKQMTAENMRLNSDHEIALYEQALLNQATVNTHEVYDLPSLAGGIATDLAPGRSYFPIAHQHEGTCDQPYTLIVDNEWPQEAYINFCSDLAVELLTCEWGNCQSTSL
;
A
#
# COMPACT_ATOMS: atom_id res chain seq x y z
N MET A 1 -71.90 4.39 -47.15
CA MET A 1 -70.59 5.05 -46.98
C MET A 1 -69.73 4.09 -46.17
N ASN A 2 -68.87 3.34 -46.84
CA ASN A 2 -68.00 2.33 -46.21
C ASN A 2 -66.58 2.89 -46.17
N ILE A 3 -66.02 3.01 -44.98
CA ILE A 3 -64.62 3.43 -44.77
C ILE A 3 -63.78 2.14 -44.70
N SER A 4 -62.98 1.91 -45.73
CA SER A 4 -61.95 0.88 -45.77
C SER A 4 -60.70 1.42 -45.07
N VAL A 5 -60.24 0.74 -44.01
CA VAL A 5 -58.99 1.07 -43.30
C VAL A 5 -57.95 0.01 -43.63
N SER A 6 -57.01 0.38 -44.50
CA SER A 6 -55.84 -0.43 -44.90
C SER A 6 -54.92 -0.68 -43.70
N HIS A 7 -54.90 -1.93 -43.21
CA HIS A 7 -53.93 -2.44 -42.24
C HIS A 7 -52.72 -3.01 -42.97
N SER A 8 -51.80 -2.17 -43.45
CA SER A 8 -50.54 -2.65 -44.06
C SER A 8 -49.46 -1.58 -44.05
N ALA A 9 -48.97 -1.17 -42.87
CA ALA A 9 -47.69 -0.44 -42.73
C ALA A 9 -47.32 -0.24 -41.25
N LEU A 10 -46.99 -1.31 -40.52
CA LEU A 10 -46.46 -1.20 -39.16
C LEU A 10 -45.55 -2.40 -38.83
N LEU A 11 -44.57 -2.66 -39.70
CA LEU A 11 -43.62 -3.76 -39.52
C LEU A 11 -42.30 -3.52 -40.26
N ALA A 12 -41.68 -2.35 -40.04
CA ALA A 12 -40.39 -2.03 -40.67
C ALA A 12 -39.49 -1.10 -39.84
N MET A 13 -39.57 -1.13 -38.50
CA MET A 13 -38.80 -0.19 -37.66
C MET A 13 -38.32 -0.79 -36.32
N VAL A 14 -37.86 -2.04 -36.30
CA VAL A 14 -37.32 -2.70 -35.08
C VAL A 14 -35.89 -3.25 -35.25
N LEU A 15 -35.25 -3.11 -36.42
CA LEU A 15 -34.00 -3.83 -36.72
C LEU A 15 -32.69 -2.99 -36.72
N ILE A 16 -32.67 -1.78 -36.14
CA ILE A 16 -31.46 -0.93 -36.16
C ILE A 16 -31.03 -0.46 -34.77
N LEU A 17 -31.13 -1.35 -33.77
CA LEU A 17 -30.52 -1.18 -32.45
C LEU A 17 -29.63 -2.39 -32.11
N SER A 18 -28.89 -2.91 -33.09
CA SER A 18 -27.69 -3.70 -32.79
C SER A 18 -26.62 -2.74 -32.28
N ALA A 19 -26.67 -2.45 -30.98
CA ALA A 19 -25.61 -1.77 -30.26
C ALA A 19 -24.28 -2.48 -30.58
N CYS A 20 -23.30 -1.74 -31.10
CA CYS A 20 -21.93 -2.22 -31.19
C CYS A 20 -21.43 -2.47 -29.77
N THR A 21 -21.58 -3.69 -29.27
CA THR A 21 -20.75 -4.20 -28.18
C THR A 21 -19.36 -4.41 -28.78
N THR A 22 -18.54 -3.36 -28.78
CA THR A 22 -17.11 -3.53 -29.02
C THR A 22 -16.61 -4.52 -27.97
N PRO A 23 -16.00 -5.66 -28.37
CA PRO A 23 -15.48 -6.61 -27.41
C PRO A 23 -14.46 -5.88 -26.55
N VAL A 24 -14.72 -5.83 -25.24
CA VAL A 24 -13.73 -5.35 -24.27
C VAL A 24 -12.52 -6.27 -24.43
N ALA A 25 -11.35 -5.69 -24.72
CA ALA A 25 -10.12 -6.47 -24.82
C ALA A 25 -9.96 -7.29 -23.51
N PRO A 26 -9.54 -8.56 -23.61
CA PRO A 26 -9.36 -9.38 -22.42
C PRO A 26 -8.37 -8.70 -21.46
N LEU A 27 -8.68 -8.76 -20.17
CA LEU A 27 -7.82 -8.20 -19.12
C LEU A 27 -6.47 -8.92 -19.15
N ASP A 28 -5.38 -8.17 -19.13
CA ASP A 28 -4.03 -8.72 -19.02
C ASP A 28 -3.73 -9.07 -17.57
N GLU A 29 -4.04 -10.31 -17.18
CA GLU A 29 -3.83 -10.81 -15.81
C GLU A 29 -2.37 -10.77 -15.34
N THR A 30 -1.40 -10.66 -16.26
CA THR A 30 0.02 -10.54 -15.89
C THR A 30 0.35 -9.24 -15.16
N ARG A 31 -0.57 -8.26 -15.19
CA ARG A 31 -0.46 -6.99 -14.46
C ARG A 31 -1.05 -6.99 -13.06
N LEU A 32 -1.82 -8.02 -12.69
CA LEU A 32 -2.42 -8.11 -11.36
C LEU A 32 -1.41 -7.95 -10.20
N PRO A 33 -0.20 -8.56 -10.24
CA PRO A 33 0.85 -8.31 -9.24
C PRO A 33 1.17 -6.82 -9.03
N GLN A 34 1.38 -6.09 -10.13
CA GLN A 34 1.80 -4.70 -10.10
C GLN A 34 0.67 -3.80 -9.58
N VAL A 35 -0.59 -4.10 -9.95
CA VAL A 35 -1.76 -3.37 -9.44
C VAL A 35 -1.98 -3.66 -7.95
N ALA A 36 -1.79 -4.89 -7.50
CA ALA A 36 -1.86 -5.23 -6.08
C ALA A 36 -0.80 -4.46 -5.27
N GLU A 37 0.45 -4.42 -5.73
CA GLU A 37 1.49 -3.63 -5.10
C GLU A 37 1.14 -2.13 -5.07
N LYS A 38 0.64 -1.57 -6.18
CA LYS A 38 0.17 -0.17 -6.25
C LYS A 38 -0.93 0.13 -5.24
N ILE A 39 -1.90 -0.76 -5.08
CA ILE A 39 -2.95 -0.63 -4.05
C ILE A 39 -2.35 -0.61 -2.64
N LEU A 40 -1.37 -1.48 -2.36
CA LEU A 40 -0.68 -1.50 -1.08
C LEU A 40 0.11 -0.20 -0.83
N GLN A 41 0.79 0.33 -1.86
CA GLN A 41 1.48 1.62 -1.78
C GLN A 41 0.49 2.75 -1.44
N GLU A 42 -0.64 2.85 -2.12
CA GLU A 42 -1.63 3.89 -1.81
C GLU A 42 -2.23 3.71 -0.42
N THR A 43 -2.52 2.46 -0.02
CA THR A 43 -3.02 2.13 1.32
C THR A 43 -2.06 2.57 2.43
N LEU A 44 -0.80 2.17 2.31
CA LEU A 44 0.27 2.54 3.24
C LEU A 44 0.48 4.05 3.31
N TYR A 45 0.41 4.73 2.16
CA TYR A 45 0.57 6.17 2.07
C TYR A 45 -0.54 6.91 2.81
N TYR A 46 -1.81 6.60 2.56
CA TYR A 46 -2.94 7.22 3.26
C TYR A 46 -2.90 6.93 4.76
N ASN A 47 -2.66 5.67 5.16
CA ASN A 47 -2.53 5.29 6.56
C ASN A 47 -1.40 6.05 7.26
N SER A 48 -0.27 6.26 6.59
CA SER A 48 0.83 7.06 7.11
C SER A 48 0.43 8.52 7.28
N LEU A 49 -0.25 9.14 6.30
CA LEU A 49 -0.74 10.52 6.43
C LEU A 49 -1.70 10.68 7.61
N PHE A 50 -2.68 9.77 7.76
CA PHE A 50 -3.60 9.81 8.89
C PHE A 50 -2.87 9.67 10.21
N THR A 51 -1.95 8.71 10.32
CA THR A 51 -1.16 8.48 11.54
C THR A 51 -0.32 9.70 11.91
N GLN A 52 0.40 10.30 10.94
CA GLN A 52 1.24 11.47 11.18
C GLN A 52 0.41 12.68 11.64
N CYS A 53 -0.76 12.90 11.05
CA CYS A 53 -1.62 14.00 11.45
C CYS A 53 -2.35 13.74 12.77
N ALA A 54 -2.73 12.49 13.05
CA ALA A 54 -3.34 12.13 14.32
C ALA A 54 -2.40 12.33 15.52
N ARG A 55 -1.10 12.05 15.34
CA ARG A 55 -0.07 12.29 16.37
C ARG A 55 0.04 13.75 16.84
N LEU A 56 -0.49 14.72 16.08
CA LEU A 56 -0.48 16.14 16.47
C LEU A 56 -1.57 16.50 17.50
N GLY A 57 -2.55 15.62 17.72
CA GLY A 57 -3.66 15.82 18.66
C GLY A 57 -4.67 16.90 18.23
N GLY A 58 -5.69 17.08 19.07
CA GLY A 58 -6.73 18.11 18.90
C GLY A 58 -7.57 17.88 17.64
N ASP A 59 -7.91 18.96 16.93
CA ASP A 59 -8.78 18.87 15.74
C ASP A 59 -8.17 18.02 14.61
N ASN A 60 -6.83 17.99 14.48
CA ASN A 60 -6.19 17.16 13.45
C ASN A 60 -6.33 15.67 13.74
N GLU A 61 -6.37 15.27 15.02
CA GLU A 61 -6.59 13.88 15.41
C GLU A 61 -8.00 13.43 15.07
N LEU A 62 -9.00 14.23 15.45
CA LEU A 62 -10.38 13.93 15.13
C LEU A 62 -10.60 13.85 13.61
N GLU A 63 -10.09 14.82 12.84
CA GLU A 63 -10.22 14.84 11.39
C GLU A 63 -9.46 13.66 10.73
N ALA A 64 -8.25 13.34 11.19
CA ALA A 64 -7.48 12.22 10.65
C ALA A 64 -8.16 10.86 10.92
N LEU A 65 -8.70 10.65 12.12
CA LEU A 65 -9.41 9.43 12.47
C LEU A 65 -10.72 9.28 11.68
N GLU A 66 -11.47 10.37 11.47
CA GLU A 66 -12.66 10.38 10.62
C GLU A 66 -12.30 9.99 9.17
N LYS A 67 -11.26 10.61 8.60
CA LYS A 67 -10.78 10.28 7.24
C LYS A 67 -10.30 8.84 7.13
N GLN A 68 -9.63 8.33 8.15
CA GLN A 68 -9.19 6.94 8.18
C GLN A 68 -10.39 5.98 8.17
N GLN A 69 -11.43 6.25 8.96
CA GLN A 69 -12.64 5.43 8.98
C GLN A 69 -13.37 5.45 7.62
N ASP A 70 -13.53 6.63 7.02
CA ASP A 70 -14.12 6.78 5.68
C ASP A 70 -13.31 6.02 4.62
N TRP A 71 -11.99 6.11 4.70
CA TRP A 71 -11.07 5.41 3.80
C TRP A 71 -11.22 3.90 3.95
N LEU A 72 -11.19 3.38 5.19
CA LEU A 72 -11.36 1.95 5.46
C LEU A 72 -12.71 1.44 4.95
N ALA A 73 -13.79 2.16 5.23
CA ALA A 73 -15.13 1.79 4.77
C ALA A 73 -15.23 1.69 3.23
N SER A 74 -14.47 2.52 2.51
CA SER A 74 -14.52 2.59 1.05
C SER A 74 -13.53 1.66 0.34
N ASN A 75 -12.40 1.35 0.97
CA ASN A 75 -11.25 0.75 0.29
C ASN A 75 -10.78 -0.57 0.89
N TRP A 76 -11.20 -0.92 2.11
CA TRP A 76 -10.59 -2.02 2.86
C TRP A 76 -10.63 -3.36 2.11
N GLN A 77 -11.77 -3.70 1.50
CA GLN A 77 -11.90 -4.99 0.80
C GLN A 77 -10.88 -5.13 -0.33
N LEU A 78 -10.66 -4.07 -1.10
CA LEU A 78 -9.71 -4.07 -2.20
C LEU A 78 -8.26 -4.09 -1.68
N ALA A 79 -7.96 -3.36 -0.61
CA ALA A 79 -6.65 -3.38 0.04
C ALA A 79 -6.29 -4.76 0.60
N ALA A 80 -7.24 -5.42 1.27
CA ALA A 80 -7.07 -6.79 1.78
C ALA A 80 -6.92 -7.82 0.65
N ALA A 81 -7.67 -7.68 -0.46
CA ALA A 81 -7.52 -8.53 -1.63
C ALA A 81 -6.12 -8.38 -2.28
N ALA A 82 -5.66 -7.14 -2.42
CA ALA A 82 -4.31 -6.85 -2.92
C ALA A 82 -3.23 -7.44 -2.01
N ASP A 83 -3.36 -7.31 -0.68
CA ASP A 83 -2.44 -7.92 0.27
C ASP A 83 -2.42 -9.45 0.19
N ASN A 84 -3.58 -10.08 0.00
CA ASN A 84 -3.66 -11.53 -0.17
C ASN A 84 -2.90 -12.00 -1.40
N LEU A 85 -3.11 -11.34 -2.56
CA LEU A 85 -2.40 -11.68 -3.79
C LEU A 85 -0.90 -11.42 -3.65
N TYR A 86 -0.51 -10.25 -3.13
CA TYR A 86 0.88 -9.89 -2.87
C TYR A 86 1.55 -10.93 -1.96
N SER A 87 0.86 -11.34 -0.89
CA SER A 87 1.38 -12.33 0.05
C SER A 87 1.59 -13.71 -0.57
N GLN A 88 0.68 -14.14 -1.46
CA GLN A 88 0.84 -15.40 -2.20
C GLN A 88 2.05 -15.36 -3.14
N GLN A 89 2.27 -14.23 -3.82
CA GLN A 89 3.42 -14.05 -4.73
C GLN A 89 4.75 -14.08 -4.00
N HIS A 90 4.79 -13.56 -2.78
CA HIS A 90 6.00 -13.46 -1.99
C HIS A 90 6.18 -14.59 -0.95
N ALA A 91 5.27 -15.57 -0.90
CA ALA A 91 5.26 -16.62 0.13
C ALA A 91 6.55 -17.48 0.20
N ASN A 92 7.32 -17.53 -0.90
CA ASN A 92 8.59 -18.27 -1.01
C ASN A 92 9.84 -17.42 -0.69
N TYR A 93 9.71 -16.10 -0.55
CA TYR A 93 10.84 -15.17 -0.34
C TYR A 93 10.84 -14.62 1.08
N THR A 94 10.59 -15.50 2.04
CA THR A 94 10.33 -15.14 3.43
C THR A 94 11.46 -15.59 4.34
N PHE A 95 11.72 -14.83 5.39
CA PHE A 95 12.59 -15.24 6.50
C PHE A 95 11.80 -15.20 7.81
N ASN A 96 12.26 -15.96 8.80
CA ASN A 96 11.69 -15.92 10.15
C ASN A 96 12.49 -14.95 11.01
N TYR A 97 11.78 -14.07 11.70
CA TYR A 97 12.37 -13.17 12.69
C TYR A 97 11.45 -13.06 13.90
N LYS A 98 12.00 -13.29 15.10
CA LYS A 98 11.22 -13.54 16.32
C LYS A 98 10.15 -14.63 16.03
N THR A 99 8.86 -14.33 16.24
CA THR A 99 7.74 -15.24 15.98
C THR A 99 7.03 -14.98 14.66
N GLN A 100 7.57 -14.09 13.82
CA GLN A 100 6.92 -13.62 12.60
C GLN A 100 7.63 -14.15 11.35
N LYS A 101 6.82 -14.42 10.32
CA LYS A 101 7.28 -14.73 8.97
C LYS A 101 7.22 -13.45 8.14
N LEU A 102 8.37 -12.96 7.70
CA LEU A 102 8.50 -11.66 7.07
C LEU A 102 8.99 -11.78 5.63
N VAL A 103 8.65 -10.80 4.81
CA VAL A 103 9.19 -10.63 3.45
C VAL A 103 9.98 -9.33 3.37
N PRO A 104 11.26 -9.36 2.93
CA PRO A 104 12.06 -8.15 2.80
C PRO A 104 11.42 -7.09 1.89
N ALA A 105 10.84 -7.52 0.75
CA ALA A 105 10.11 -6.63 -0.14
C ALA A 105 8.91 -5.94 0.53
N ALA A 106 8.15 -6.65 1.39
CA ALA A 106 7.03 -6.07 2.13
C ALA A 106 7.49 -5.02 3.14
N LEU A 107 8.60 -5.29 3.84
CA LEU A 107 9.21 -4.33 4.76
C LEU A 107 9.73 -3.08 4.03
N LEU A 108 10.39 -3.28 2.89
CA LEU A 108 10.88 -2.18 2.05
C LEU A 108 9.72 -1.33 1.48
N LEU A 109 8.65 -1.99 1.01
CA LEU A 109 7.44 -1.35 0.51
C LEU A 109 6.80 -0.46 1.59
N ASN A 110 6.63 -1.02 2.80
CA ASN A 110 6.12 -0.31 3.96
C ASN A 110 6.99 0.93 4.26
N GLN A 111 8.31 0.76 4.34
CA GLN A 111 9.23 1.85 4.67
C GLN A 111 9.25 2.95 3.62
N LYS A 112 9.47 2.62 2.34
CA LYS A 112 9.54 3.62 1.25
C LYS A 112 8.26 4.45 1.16
N THR A 113 7.12 3.78 1.33
CA THR A 113 5.83 4.43 1.21
C THR A 113 5.51 5.31 2.41
N ARG A 114 5.86 4.87 3.62
CA ARG A 114 5.74 5.71 4.83
C ARG A 114 6.65 6.92 4.75
N GLN A 115 7.89 6.76 4.30
CA GLN A 115 8.83 7.86 4.09
C GLN A 115 8.28 8.87 3.08
N ARG A 116 7.69 8.42 1.96
CA ARG A 116 7.00 9.29 0.99
C ARG A 116 5.96 10.20 1.66
N ALA A 117 5.09 9.63 2.49
CA ALA A 117 4.07 10.39 3.21
C ALA A 117 4.67 11.37 4.24
N GLN A 118 5.71 10.94 4.96
CA GLN A 118 6.41 11.79 5.93
C GLN A 118 7.12 12.95 5.26
N ASP A 119 7.78 12.72 4.12
CA ASP A 119 8.48 13.74 3.36
C ASP A 119 7.51 14.79 2.80
N GLU A 120 6.34 14.36 2.31
CA GLU A 120 5.30 15.26 1.83
C GLU A 120 4.83 16.24 2.92
N LEU A 121 4.54 15.72 4.12
CA LEU A 121 4.13 16.57 5.23
C LEU A 121 5.31 17.39 5.79
N SER A 122 6.51 16.80 5.83
CA SER A 122 7.73 17.38 6.40
C SER A 122 7.50 18.01 7.78
N LEU A 123 6.74 17.34 8.66
CA LEU A 123 6.26 17.94 9.92
C LEU A 123 7.41 18.33 10.85
N GLU A 124 8.41 17.48 11.01
CA GLU A 124 9.53 17.70 11.93
C GLU A 124 10.35 18.97 11.60
N LYS A 125 10.30 19.42 10.34
CA LYS A 125 10.98 20.64 9.87
C LYS A 125 10.16 21.91 10.11
N ARG A 126 8.98 21.81 10.73
CA ARG A 126 8.01 22.90 10.92
C ARG A 126 7.78 23.19 12.40
N THR A 127 7.38 24.42 12.71
CA THR A 127 6.86 24.78 14.04
C THR A 127 5.53 24.06 14.30
N LEU A 128 5.18 23.83 15.57
CA LEU A 128 3.94 23.12 15.94
C LEU A 128 2.68 23.69 15.27
N SER A 129 2.51 25.01 15.26
CA SER A 129 1.37 25.65 14.58
C SER A 129 1.36 25.38 13.07
N ASN A 130 2.52 25.35 12.43
CA ASN A 130 2.63 25.05 11.00
C ASN A 130 2.45 23.56 10.70
N GLN A 131 2.83 22.66 11.60
CA GLN A 131 2.51 21.24 11.49
C GLN A 131 1.00 21.04 11.47
N GLN A 132 0.30 21.62 12.44
CA GLN A 132 -1.17 21.56 12.53
C GLN A 132 -1.85 22.13 11.27
N LYS A 133 -1.39 23.29 10.78
CA LYS A 133 -1.93 23.88 9.53
C LYS A 133 -1.66 23.00 8.31
N THR A 134 -0.49 22.39 8.21
CA THR A 134 -0.11 21.52 7.10
C THR A 134 -1.00 20.28 7.08
N CYS A 135 -1.19 19.64 8.24
CA CYS A 135 -2.09 18.49 8.38
C CYS A 135 -3.53 18.85 8.07
N SER A 136 -4.10 19.87 8.70
CA SER A 136 -5.49 20.27 8.42
C SER A 136 -5.70 20.63 6.94
N PHE A 137 -4.74 21.31 6.31
CA PHE A 137 -4.83 21.59 4.88
C PHE A 137 -4.82 20.31 4.06
N ARG A 138 -3.93 19.36 4.36
CA ARG A 138 -3.81 18.10 3.63
C ARG A 138 -5.04 17.22 3.80
N LEU A 139 -5.54 17.07 5.03
CA LEU A 139 -6.76 16.31 5.34
C LEU A 139 -8.00 16.89 4.66
N LYS A 140 -8.13 18.23 4.60
CA LYS A 140 -9.24 18.89 3.88
C LYS A 140 -9.24 18.64 2.37
N GLN A 141 -8.06 18.41 1.79
CA GLN A 141 -7.96 18.04 0.38
C GLN A 141 -8.38 16.59 0.13
N MET A 142 -8.46 15.75 1.16
CA MET A 142 -8.86 14.36 1.03
C MET A 142 -10.38 14.25 1.06
N THR A 143 -10.98 14.12 -0.12
CA THR A 143 -12.41 13.92 -0.28
C THR A 143 -12.71 12.43 -0.42
N ALA A 144 -13.95 12.02 -0.15
CA ALA A 144 -14.35 10.63 -0.35
C ALA A 144 -14.11 10.16 -1.80
N GLU A 145 -14.19 11.05 -2.78
CA GLU A 145 -13.95 10.70 -4.19
C GLU A 145 -12.48 10.45 -4.49
N ASN A 146 -11.57 11.33 -4.04
CA ASN A 146 -10.15 11.22 -4.38
C ASN A 146 -9.37 10.24 -3.51
N MET A 147 -9.95 9.79 -2.40
CA MET A 147 -9.38 8.75 -1.54
C MET A 147 -9.77 7.33 -1.98
N ARG A 148 -10.72 7.19 -2.91
CA ARG A 148 -11.11 5.87 -3.42
C ARG A 148 -10.01 5.32 -4.31
N LEU A 149 -9.54 4.12 -4.00
CA LEU A 149 -8.50 3.44 -4.77
C LEU A 149 -8.91 3.26 -6.23
N ASN A 150 -10.18 2.96 -6.49
CA ASN A 150 -10.72 2.81 -7.85
C ASN A 150 -11.02 4.14 -8.58
N SER A 151 -10.64 5.29 -8.01
CA SER A 151 -10.55 6.53 -8.78
C SER A 151 -9.34 6.51 -9.74
N ASP A 152 -8.32 5.72 -9.44
CA ASP A 152 -7.25 5.39 -10.37
C ASP A 152 -7.77 4.43 -11.45
N HIS A 153 -7.60 4.82 -12.72
CA HIS A 153 -8.14 4.07 -13.85
C HIS A 153 -7.60 2.64 -13.93
N GLU A 154 -6.32 2.44 -13.63
CA GLU A 154 -5.71 1.12 -13.67
C GLU A 154 -6.27 0.25 -12.54
N ILE A 155 -6.36 0.77 -11.32
CA ILE A 155 -6.97 0.03 -10.20
C ILE A 155 -8.42 -0.34 -10.52
N ALA A 156 -9.21 0.59 -11.08
CA ALA A 156 -10.60 0.36 -11.46
C ALA A 156 -10.77 -0.78 -12.49
N LEU A 157 -9.85 -0.90 -13.45
CA LEU A 157 -9.88 -1.95 -14.47
C LEU A 157 -9.65 -3.35 -13.87
N TYR A 158 -8.87 -3.45 -12.79
CA TYR A 158 -8.45 -4.71 -12.18
C TYR A 158 -9.19 -5.06 -10.88
N GLU A 159 -10.02 -4.16 -10.35
CA GLU A 159 -10.73 -4.31 -9.07
C GLU A 159 -11.45 -5.67 -8.95
N GLN A 160 -12.29 -6.02 -9.93
CA GLN A 160 -13.06 -7.27 -9.89
C GLN A 160 -12.17 -8.51 -9.96
N ALA A 161 -11.08 -8.46 -10.73
CA ALA A 161 -10.15 -9.58 -10.83
C ALA A 161 -9.41 -9.82 -9.51
N LEU A 162 -8.99 -8.75 -8.83
CA LEU A 162 -8.38 -8.83 -7.50
C LEU A 162 -9.35 -9.40 -6.46
N LEU A 163 -10.58 -8.87 -6.41
CA LEU A 163 -11.60 -9.32 -5.45
C LEU A 163 -11.95 -10.80 -5.65
N ASN A 164 -11.99 -11.29 -6.90
CA ASN A 164 -12.28 -12.69 -7.20
C ASN A 164 -11.15 -13.65 -6.82
N GLN A 165 -9.90 -13.18 -6.75
CA GLN A 165 -8.75 -13.99 -6.32
C GLN A 165 -8.54 -13.99 -4.80
N ALA A 166 -9.20 -13.09 -4.07
CA ALA A 166 -9.08 -12.99 -2.62
C ALA A 166 -9.61 -14.26 -1.95
N THR A 167 -8.72 -14.95 -1.22
CA THR A 167 -9.05 -16.18 -0.46
C THR A 167 -9.22 -15.93 1.03
N VAL A 168 -8.97 -14.71 1.48
CA VAL A 168 -9.01 -14.29 2.89
C VAL A 168 -10.33 -13.63 3.25
N ASN A 169 -10.64 -13.60 4.54
CA ASN A 169 -11.73 -12.80 5.05
C ASN A 169 -11.38 -11.30 4.92
N THR A 170 -11.91 -10.64 3.89
CA THR A 170 -11.72 -9.21 3.66
C THR A 170 -12.57 -8.32 4.59
N HIS A 171 -13.22 -8.88 5.62
CA HIS A 171 -14.02 -8.12 6.59
C HIS A 171 -13.28 -7.79 7.89
N GLU A 172 -12.18 -8.49 8.18
CA GLU A 172 -11.35 -8.19 9.34
C GLU A 172 -10.30 -7.15 8.94
N VAL A 173 -10.12 -6.10 9.76
CA VAL A 173 -9.10 -5.07 9.55
C VAL A 173 -7.81 -5.49 10.25
N TYR A 174 -6.70 -5.48 9.52
CA TYR A 174 -5.37 -5.86 10.00
C TYR A 174 -4.27 -4.99 9.38
N ASP A 175 -3.04 -5.12 9.88
CA ASP A 175 -1.91 -4.34 9.37
C ASP A 175 -1.47 -4.80 7.98
N LEU A 176 -1.32 -3.84 7.07
CA LEU A 176 -0.88 -4.06 5.69
C LEU A 176 0.52 -3.48 5.46
N PRO A 177 1.40 -4.14 4.67
CA PRO A 177 1.25 -5.51 4.18
C PRO A 177 1.40 -6.52 5.32
N SER A 178 0.63 -7.61 5.29
CA SER A 178 0.67 -8.60 6.38
C SER A 178 2.05 -9.23 6.56
N LEU A 179 2.78 -9.43 5.46
CA LEU A 179 4.15 -9.96 5.47
C LEU A 179 5.22 -8.94 5.92
N ALA A 180 4.84 -7.70 6.26
CA ALA A 180 5.70 -6.77 7.00
C ALA A 180 5.60 -6.97 8.53
N GLY A 181 4.68 -7.81 9.02
CA GLY A 181 4.59 -8.21 10.42
C GLY A 181 4.21 -7.10 11.41
N GLY A 182 3.68 -5.98 10.92
CA GLY A 182 3.40 -4.80 11.76
C GLY A 182 4.68 -4.15 12.34
N ILE A 183 5.85 -4.46 11.77
CA ILE A 183 7.12 -3.89 12.21
C ILE A 183 7.12 -2.38 11.95
N ALA A 184 7.45 -1.61 12.99
CA ALA A 184 7.66 -0.18 12.87
C ALA A 184 8.87 0.07 11.96
N THR A 185 8.71 0.89 10.95
CA THR A 185 9.78 1.18 9.99
C THR A 185 10.43 2.55 10.23
N ASP A 186 9.82 3.39 11.07
CA ASP A 186 10.35 4.68 11.56
C ASP A 186 11.23 4.52 12.82
N LEU A 187 11.95 3.40 12.92
CA LEU A 187 12.86 3.15 14.04
C LEU A 187 14.09 4.05 13.95
N ALA A 188 14.45 4.68 15.07
CA ALA A 188 15.71 5.39 15.16
C ALA A 188 16.88 4.42 14.96
N PRO A 189 18.01 4.85 14.38
CA PRO A 189 19.23 4.05 14.28
C PRO A 189 19.72 3.53 15.63
N GLY A 190 20.12 2.25 15.64
CA GLY A 190 20.77 1.58 16.77
C GLY A 190 22.26 1.86 16.85
N ARG A 191 22.93 1.23 17.82
CA ARG A 191 24.38 1.36 18.01
C ARG A 191 25.16 0.74 16.87
N SER A 192 24.68 -0.38 16.32
CA SER A 192 25.37 -1.10 15.24
C SER A 192 25.02 -0.57 13.85
N TYR A 193 24.01 0.30 13.73
CA TYR A 193 23.49 0.75 12.44
C TYR A 193 24.55 1.44 11.58
N PHE A 194 25.24 2.47 12.09
CA PHE A 194 26.18 3.25 11.28
C PHE A 194 27.36 2.43 10.76
N PRO A 195 28.01 1.56 11.56
CA PRO A 195 29.02 0.64 11.04
C PRO A 195 28.50 -0.29 9.95
N ILE A 196 27.30 -0.87 10.11
CA ILE A 196 26.69 -1.78 9.14
C ILE A 196 26.38 -1.05 7.83
N ALA A 197 25.71 0.10 7.92
CA ALA A 197 25.34 0.91 6.77
C ALA A 197 26.59 1.35 6.00
N HIS A 198 27.61 1.85 6.71
CA HIS A 198 28.85 2.27 6.08
C HIS A 198 29.61 1.12 5.41
N GLN A 199 29.62 -0.08 6.01
CA GLN A 199 30.20 -1.25 5.37
C GLN A 199 29.44 -1.64 4.09
N HIS A 200 28.12 -1.46 4.08
CA HIS A 200 27.26 -1.80 2.94
C HIS A 200 27.34 -0.79 1.78
N GLU A 201 27.66 0.48 2.06
CA GLU A 201 27.74 1.57 1.06
C GLU A 201 28.64 1.26 -0.16
N GLY A 202 29.62 0.38 -0.01
CA GLY A 202 30.56 0.02 -1.08
C GLY A 202 30.26 -1.29 -1.82
N THR A 203 29.17 -1.98 -1.53
CA THR A 203 28.97 -3.38 -1.97
C THR A 203 28.23 -3.51 -3.30
N CYS A 204 27.37 -2.56 -3.65
CA CYS A 204 26.51 -2.63 -4.83
C CYS A 204 25.95 -1.27 -5.26
N ASP A 205 25.21 -1.25 -6.37
CA ASP A 205 24.48 -0.07 -6.82
C ASP A 205 23.28 0.21 -5.90
N GLN A 206 23.18 1.47 -5.44
CA GLN A 206 22.13 1.94 -4.53
C GLN A 206 21.99 1.09 -3.25
N PRO A 207 23.04 1.03 -2.42
CA PRO A 207 23.01 0.28 -1.17
C PRO A 207 22.06 0.96 -0.18
N TYR A 208 21.28 0.15 0.53
CA TYR A 208 20.34 0.63 1.54
C TYR A 208 20.28 -0.34 2.72
N THR A 209 20.28 0.18 3.94
CA THR A 209 20.12 -0.62 5.16
C THR A 209 18.81 -0.24 5.85
N LEU A 210 17.88 -1.19 5.88
CA LEU A 210 16.61 -1.10 6.59
C LEU A 210 16.80 -1.55 8.04
N ILE A 211 16.17 -0.84 8.98
CA ILE A 211 16.08 -1.26 10.39
C ILE A 211 14.81 -2.10 10.56
N VAL A 212 14.97 -3.34 11.01
CA VAL A 212 13.87 -4.26 11.32
C VAL A 212 13.55 -4.22 12.81
N ASP A 213 14.57 -4.14 13.65
CA ASP A 213 14.42 -4.05 15.10
C ASP A 213 15.58 -3.25 15.70
N ASN A 214 15.30 -2.52 16.78
CA ASN A 214 16.28 -1.74 17.51
C ASN A 214 15.95 -1.69 19.02
N GLU A 215 15.80 -2.85 19.64
CA GLU A 215 15.56 -3.02 21.07
C GLU A 215 16.83 -3.48 21.79
N TRP A 216 17.74 -2.55 22.13
CA TRP A 216 18.99 -2.87 22.80
C TRP A 216 18.78 -3.81 24.01
N PRO A 217 19.49 -4.97 24.09
CA PRO A 217 20.72 -5.31 23.34
C PRO A 217 20.54 -6.02 22.00
N GLN A 218 19.30 -6.17 21.51
CA GLN A 218 18.98 -6.86 20.26
C GLN A 218 18.67 -5.86 19.15
N GLU A 219 19.31 -6.04 18.00
CA GLU A 219 19.07 -5.21 16.82
C GLU A 219 18.95 -6.11 15.59
N ALA A 220 18.19 -5.69 14.58
CA ALA A 220 18.11 -6.40 13.32
C ALA A 220 18.01 -5.43 12.13
N TYR A 221 18.74 -5.74 11.07
CA TYR A 221 18.85 -4.91 9.87
C TYR A 221 18.78 -5.78 8.61
N ILE A 222 18.28 -5.22 7.53
CA ILE A 222 18.36 -5.87 6.21
C ILE A 222 19.12 -4.95 5.27
N ASN A 223 20.14 -5.48 4.64
CA ASN A 223 20.86 -4.80 3.58
C ASN A 223 20.20 -5.11 2.23
N PHE A 224 20.03 -4.06 1.42
CA PHE A 224 19.43 -4.10 0.09
C PHE A 224 20.40 -3.53 -0.93
N CYS A 225 20.37 -4.11 -2.12
CA CYS A 225 20.98 -3.56 -3.33
C CYS A 225 19.84 -3.18 -4.28
N SER A 226 19.58 -1.87 -4.42
CA SER A 226 18.34 -1.36 -5.02
C SER A 226 17.10 -1.90 -4.30
N ASP A 227 16.29 -2.77 -4.93
CA ASP A 227 15.10 -3.40 -4.33
C ASP A 227 15.34 -4.86 -3.90
N LEU A 228 16.55 -5.40 -4.12
CA LEU A 228 16.89 -6.77 -3.77
C LEU A 228 17.51 -6.84 -2.38
N ALA A 229 16.87 -7.56 -1.46
CA ALA A 229 17.49 -7.88 -0.18
C ALA A 229 18.65 -8.86 -0.37
N VAL A 230 19.79 -8.57 0.24
CA VAL A 230 21.01 -9.39 0.09
C VAL A 230 21.38 -10.15 1.36
N GLU A 231 21.11 -9.56 2.53
CA GLU A 231 21.36 -10.21 3.82
C GLU A 231 20.50 -9.63 4.94
N LEU A 232 20.18 -10.48 5.90
CA LEU A 232 19.67 -10.13 7.23
C LEU A 232 20.83 -10.13 8.21
N LEU A 233 21.01 -9.03 8.94
CA LEU A 233 21.93 -8.93 10.07
C LEU A 233 21.14 -8.95 11.38
N THR A 234 21.48 -9.87 12.27
CA THR A 234 20.97 -9.90 13.64
C THR A 234 22.10 -9.64 14.61
N CYS A 235 21.94 -8.68 15.50
CA CYS A 235 22.97 -8.25 16.43
C CYS A 235 22.54 -8.49 17.87
N GLU A 236 23.47 -8.99 18.68
CA GLU A 236 23.32 -9.09 20.13
C GLU A 236 24.52 -8.43 20.80
N TRP A 237 24.27 -7.43 21.64
CA TRP A 237 25.32 -6.64 22.30
C TRP A 237 26.34 -6.03 21.32
N GLY A 238 25.89 -5.68 20.11
CA GLY A 238 26.73 -5.14 19.03
C GLY A 238 27.52 -6.18 18.23
N ASN A 239 27.40 -7.48 18.54
CA ASN A 239 27.97 -8.54 17.73
C ASN A 239 26.93 -9.03 16.73
N CYS A 240 27.20 -8.83 15.44
CA CYS A 240 26.24 -9.12 14.37
C CYS A 240 26.57 -10.41 13.62
N GLN A 241 25.54 -11.18 13.31
CA GLN A 241 25.59 -12.35 12.43
C GLN A 241 24.83 -12.03 11.16
N SER A 242 25.41 -12.39 10.01
CA SER A 242 24.77 -12.21 8.70
C SER A 242 24.19 -13.54 8.20
N THR A 243 22.99 -13.47 7.63
CA THR A 243 22.32 -14.56 6.92
C THR A 243 21.91 -14.07 5.55
N SER A 244 22.37 -14.72 4.48
CA SER A 244 21.96 -14.38 3.11
C SER A 244 20.47 -14.63 2.88
N LEU A 245 19.84 -13.75 2.09
CA LEU A 245 18.42 -13.79 1.75
C LEU A 245 18.18 -14.17 0.29
#